data_AF-A0ABD4TIX0-F1
#
_entry.id   AF-A0ABD4TIX0-F1
#
_cell.length_a   1.000
_cell.length_b   1.000
_cell.length_c   1.000
_cell.angle_alpha   90.00
_cell.angle_beta   90.00
_cell.angle_gamma   90.00
#
_symmetry.space_group_name_H-M   'P 1'
#
loop_
_entity.id
_entity.type
_entity.pdbx_description
1 polymer ?
#
loop_
_entity_poly.entity_id
_entity_poly.type
_entity_poly.pdbx_seq_one_letter_code
_entity_poly.pdbx_strand_id
1 'polypeptide(L)'
;MKDEEVDWDIYHRIVYDHVSTVLDIQRVTGLSQEMVRASVDRLIRYLLIKEENDQLHPLGIEEMLISCRVRYSQDLPFIIENGVIKMKREG
;
A
#
# COMPACT_ATOMS: atom_id res chain seq x y z
N MET A 1 -6.13 15.29 -13.63
CA MET A 1 -6.84 14.41 -12.66
C MET A 1 -6.41 14.81 -11.28
N LYS A 2 -7.33 14.78 -10.32
CA LYS A 2 -6.92 14.91 -8.92
C LYS A 2 -6.18 13.65 -8.50
N ASP A 3 -5.22 13.79 -7.59
CA ASP A 3 -4.45 12.64 -7.11
C ASP A 3 -5.34 11.53 -6.55
N GLU A 4 -6.44 11.87 -5.86
CA GLU A 4 -7.35 10.88 -5.30
C GLU A 4 -8.11 10.09 -6.38
N GLU A 5 -8.41 10.71 -7.52
CA GLU A 5 -9.06 10.03 -8.66
C GLU A 5 -8.11 9.00 -9.27
N VAL A 6 -6.82 9.36 -9.40
CA VAL A 6 -5.77 8.43 -9.87
C VAL A 6 -5.61 7.27 -8.90
N ASP A 7 -5.52 7.57 -7.59
CA ASP A 7 -5.31 6.58 -6.54
C ASP A 7 -6.46 5.57 -6.49
N TRP A 8 -7.70 6.05 -6.59
CA TRP A 8 -8.88 5.20 -6.62
C TRP A 8 -8.89 4.28 -7.86
N ASP A 9 -8.60 4.84 -9.04
CA ASP A 9 -8.61 4.12 -10.31
C ASP A 9 -7.55 2.99 -10.34
N ILE A 10 -6.36 3.28 -9.82
CA ILE A 10 -5.25 2.31 -9.71
C ILE A 10 -5.56 1.24 -8.66
N TYR A 11 -6.02 1.64 -7.46
CA TYR A 11 -6.39 0.69 -6.40
C TYR A 11 -7.46 -0.29 -6.88
N HIS A 12 -8.49 0.21 -7.58
CA HIS A 12 -9.55 -0.63 -8.12
C HIS A 12 -9.02 -1.69 -9.10
N ARG A 13 -8.08 -1.33 -9.98
CA ARG A 13 -7.46 -2.27 -10.93
C ARG A 13 -6.64 -3.36 -10.24
N ILE A 14 -5.92 -3.01 -9.18
CA ILE A 14 -5.15 -3.98 -8.40
C ILE A 14 -6.11 -4.98 -7.73
N VAL A 15 -7.23 -4.50 -7.18
CA VAL A 15 -8.20 -5.34 -6.45
C VAL A 15 -9.04 -6.22 -7.38
N TYR A 16 -9.62 -5.63 -8.43
CA TYR A 16 -10.67 -6.28 -9.24
C TYR A 16 -10.19 -6.79 -10.59
N ASP A 17 -9.23 -6.10 -11.21
CA ASP A 17 -8.72 -6.45 -12.55
C ASP A 17 -7.43 -7.29 -12.47
N HIS A 18 -6.99 -7.63 -11.25
CA HIS A 18 -5.78 -8.39 -10.93
C HIS A 18 -4.51 -7.86 -11.61
N VAL A 19 -4.44 -6.54 -11.79
CA VAL A 19 -3.26 -5.88 -12.31
C VAL A 19 -2.20 -5.82 -11.21
N SER A 20 -1.10 -6.55 -11.39
CA SER A 20 -0.13 -6.77 -10.32
C SER A 20 1.20 -6.06 -10.52
N THR A 21 1.43 -5.31 -11.60
CA THR A 21 2.69 -4.58 -11.80
C THR A 21 2.48 -3.13 -12.21
N VAL A 22 3.46 -2.28 -11.91
CA VAL A 22 3.48 -0.88 -12.40
C VAL A 22 3.35 -0.82 -13.92
N LEU A 23 4.03 -1.71 -14.64
CA LEU A 23 3.98 -1.75 -16.09
C LEU A 23 2.58 -2.10 -16.60
N ASP A 24 1.90 -3.05 -15.98
CA ASP A 24 0.54 -3.42 -16.38
C ASP A 24 -0.45 -2.29 -16.09
N ILE A 25 -0.30 -1.58 -14.97
CA ILE A 25 -1.10 -0.39 -14.67
C ILE A 25 -0.90 0.67 -15.76
N GLN A 26 0.33 0.95 -16.17
CA GLN A 26 0.61 1.89 -17.27
C GLN A 26 -0.08 1.45 -18.56
N ARG A 27 -0.06 0.16 -18.88
CA ARG A 27 -0.69 -0.38 -20.11
C ARG A 27 -2.21 -0.23 -20.11
N VAL A 28 -2.87 -0.43 -18.97
CA VAL A 28 -4.35 -0.37 -18.89
C VAL A 28 -4.89 1.03 -18.65
N THR A 29 -4.10 1.93 -18.06
CA THR A 29 -4.52 3.31 -17.75
C THR A 29 -4.01 4.34 -18.77
N GLY A 30 -2.91 4.04 -19.48
CA GLY A 30 -2.21 5.00 -20.33
C GLY A 30 -1.45 6.09 -19.55
N LEU A 31 -1.36 5.98 -18.22
CA LEU A 31 -0.65 6.95 -17.38
C LEU A 31 0.86 6.80 -17.50
N SER A 32 1.59 7.90 -17.23
CA SER A 32 3.05 7.87 -17.18
C SER A 32 3.54 7.03 -15.99
N GLN A 33 4.75 6.49 -16.10
CA GLN A 33 5.38 5.71 -15.02
C GLN A 33 5.47 6.52 -13.72
N GLU A 34 5.79 7.81 -13.83
CA GLU A 34 5.89 8.73 -12.69
C GLU A 34 4.56 8.88 -11.95
N MET A 35 3.45 9.06 -12.69
CA MET A 35 2.12 9.17 -12.09
C MET A 35 1.69 7.87 -11.43
N VAL A 36 1.94 6.72 -12.08
CA VAL A 36 1.63 5.41 -11.50
C VAL A 36 2.45 5.17 -10.24
N ARG A 37 3.76 5.47 -10.26
CA ARG A 37 4.62 5.26 -9.09
C ARG A 37 4.23 6.17 -7.92
N ALA A 38 3.95 7.45 -8.19
CA ALA A 38 3.49 8.37 -7.16
C ALA A 38 2.20 7.88 -6.49
N SER A 39 1.27 7.36 -7.28
CA SER A 39 0.02 6.77 -6.77
C SER A 39 0.27 5.49 -5.96
N VAL A 40 1.08 4.57 -6.47
CA VAL A 40 1.49 3.34 -5.75
C VAL A 40 2.13 3.69 -4.40
N ASP A 41 3.06 4.63 -4.37
CA ASP A 41 3.73 5.07 -3.14
C ASP A 41 2.72 5.66 -2.13
N ARG A 42 1.71 6.40 -2.59
CA ARG A 42 0.61 6.89 -1.74
C ARG A 42 -0.26 5.74 -1.22
N LEU A 43 -0.65 4.79 -2.07
CA LEU A 43 -1.48 3.64 -1.68
C LEU A 43 -0.76 2.73 -0.66
N ILE A 44 0.55 2.54 -0.79
CA ILE A 44 1.39 1.86 0.21
C ILE A 44 1.42 2.67 1.51
N ARG A 45 1.58 3.99 1.42
CA ARG A 45 1.57 4.89 2.59
C ARG A 45 0.22 4.86 3.31
N TYR A 46 -0.88 4.76 2.58
CA TYR A 46 -2.24 4.62 3.11
C TYR A 46 -2.54 3.23 3.66
N LEU A 47 -1.60 2.28 3.53
CA LEU A 47 -1.77 0.90 4.00
C LEU A 47 -2.93 0.20 3.28
N LEU A 48 -3.08 0.44 1.98
CA LEU A 48 -4.11 -0.21 1.15
C LEU A 48 -3.54 -1.33 0.29
N ILE A 49 -2.28 -1.18 -0.13
CA ILE A 49 -1.56 -2.18 -0.92
C ILE A 49 -0.16 -2.39 -0.34
N LYS A 50 0.50 -3.47 -0.75
CA LYS A 50 1.93 -3.72 -0.56
C LYS A 50 2.58 -4.05 -1.89
N GLU A 51 3.89 -3.82 -1.97
CA GLU A 51 4.73 -4.21 -3.10
C GLU A 51 5.74 -5.26 -2.63
N GLU A 52 5.70 -6.46 -3.21
CA GLU A 52 6.60 -7.57 -2.90
C GLU A 52 7.10 -8.19 -4.21
N ASN A 53 8.41 -8.29 -4.40
CA ASN A 53 9.02 -8.85 -5.63
C ASN A 53 8.46 -8.20 -6.93
N ASP A 54 8.35 -6.87 -6.95
CA ASP A 54 7.77 -6.08 -8.04
C ASP A 54 6.29 -6.39 -8.34
N GLN A 55 5.60 -7.07 -7.41
CA GLN A 55 4.16 -7.35 -7.49
C GLN A 55 3.39 -6.50 -6.47
N LEU A 56 2.30 -5.90 -6.94
CA LEU A 56 1.37 -5.11 -6.17
C LEU A 56 0.24 -6.01 -5.68
N HIS A 57 0.02 -6.01 -4.36
CA HIS A 57 -1.00 -6.82 -3.71
C HIS A 57 -1.90 -5.92 -2.86
N PRO A 58 -3.23 -6.06 -2.93
CA PRO A 58 -4.11 -5.41 -1.97
C PRO A 58 -3.89 -6.04 -0.59
N LEU A 59 -3.91 -5.22 0.46
CA LEU A 59 -3.93 -5.72 1.83
C LEU A 59 -5.34 -6.21 2.18
N GLY A 60 -5.43 -7.31 2.92
CA GLY A 60 -6.69 -7.74 3.54
C GLY A 60 -7.14 -6.74 4.60
N ILE A 61 -8.45 -6.68 4.89
CA ILE A 61 -9.02 -5.75 5.89
C ILE A 61 -8.32 -5.90 7.25
N GLU A 62 -8.04 -7.13 7.67
CA GLU A 62 -7.33 -7.43 8.91
C GLU A 62 -5.90 -6.88 8.88
N GLU A 63 -5.18 -7.04 7.77
CA GLU A 63 -3.82 -6.52 7.59
C GLU A 63 -3.81 -4.98 7.61
N MET A 64 -4.79 -4.34 6.98
CA MET A 64 -4.97 -2.88 7.01
C MET A 64 -5.19 -2.40 8.45
N LEU A 65 -6.11 -3.02 9.19
CA LEU A 65 -6.44 -2.65 10.56
C LEU A 65 -5.23 -2.84 11.51
N ILE A 66 -4.52 -3.96 11.39
CA ILE A 66 -3.31 -4.23 12.17
C ILE A 66 -2.22 -3.22 11.83
N SER A 67 -1.98 -2.97 10.54
CA SER A 67 -0.94 -2.02 10.09
C SER A 67 -1.23 -0.60 10.58
N CYS A 68 -2.49 -0.16 10.51
CA CYS A 68 -2.93 1.11 11.06
C CYS A 68 -2.72 1.18 12.57
N ARG A 69 -3.11 0.13 13.31
CA ARG A 69 -2.91 0.04 14.76
C ARG A 69 -1.44 0.13 15.12
N VAL A 70 -0.57 -0.62 14.44
CA VAL A 70 0.88 -0.60 14.67
C VAL A 70 1.49 0.77 14.34
N ARG A 71 1.08 1.41 13.24
CA ARG A 71 1.64 2.70 12.81
C ARG A 71 1.21 3.86 13.70
N TYR A 72 -0.04 3.87 14.14
CA TYR A 72 -0.63 5.05 14.79
C TYR A 72 -0.89 4.89 16.29
N SER A 73 -0.88 3.66 16.85
CA SER A 73 -1.06 3.48 18.29
C SER A 73 0.25 3.75 19.04
N GLN A 74 0.23 4.82 19.84
CA GLN A 74 1.32 5.18 20.74
C GLN A 74 1.47 4.16 21.89
N ASP A 75 0.34 3.59 22.33
CA ASP A 75 0.23 2.77 23.54
C ASP A 75 0.53 1.28 23.33
N LEU A 76 0.69 0.83 22.07
CA LEU A 76 1.11 -0.55 21.81
C LEU A 76 2.54 -0.74 22.33
N PRO A 77 2.81 -1.72 23.22
CA PRO A 77 4.17 -2.02 23.66
C PRO A 77 4.98 -2.74 22.57
N PHE A 78 4.44 -2.87 21.35
CA PHE A 78 5.05 -3.58 20.23
C PHE A 78 5.10 -2.70 18.98
N ILE A 79 6.12 -2.93 18.14
CA ILE A 79 6.24 -2.40 16.78
C ILE A 79 6.47 -3.56 15.81
N ILE A 80 6.06 -3.39 14.56
CA ILE A 80 6.42 -4.32 13.47
C ILE A 80 7.40 -3.62 12.54
N GLU A 81 8.56 -4.23 12.33
CA GLU A 81 9.59 -3.71 11.45
C GLU A 81 10.17 -4.87 10.64
N ASN A 82 10.12 -4.78 9.30
CA ASN A 82 10.59 -5.82 8.38
C ASN A 82 10.02 -7.22 8.68
N GLY A 83 8.73 -7.29 9.04
CA GLY A 83 8.06 -8.55 9.41
C GLY A 83 8.39 -9.09 10.80
N VAL A 84 9.20 -8.38 11.60
CA VAL A 84 9.56 -8.76 12.96
C VAL A 84 8.75 -7.95 13.97
N ILE A 85 8.06 -8.66 14.88
CA ILE A 85 7.41 -8.05 16.04
C ILE A 85 8.47 -7.80 17.11
N LYS A 86 8.67 -6.53 17.48
CA LYS A 86 9.62 -6.10 18.53
C LYS A 86 8.85 -5.46 19.67
N MET A 87 9.29 -5.68 20.91
CA MET A 87 8.80 -4.92 22.06
C MET A 87 9.49 -3.54 22.09
N LYS A 88 8.71 -2.48 22.32
CA LYS A 88 9.27 -1.15 22.63
C LYS A 88 10.05 -1.27 23.93
N ARG A 89 11.33 -0.88 23.94
CA ARG A 89 12.07 -0.78 25.21
C ARG A 89 11.47 0.39 25.99
N GLU A 90 10.96 0.12 27.19
CA GLU A 90 10.64 1.18 28.15
C GLU A 90 11.94 1.96 28.43
N GLY A 91 11.89 3.28 28.29
CA GLY A 91 12.97 4.19 28.64
C GLY A 91 12.96 4.51 30.13
#